data_AF-A0A379MTX3-F1
#
_entry.id   AF-A0A379MTX3-F1
#
_cell.length_a   1.000
_cell.length_b   1.000
_cell.length_c   1.000
_cell.angle_alpha   90.00
_cell.angle_beta   90.00
_cell.angle_gamma   90.00
#
_symmetry.space_group_name_H-M   'P 1'
#
loop_
_entity.id
_entity.type
_entity.pdbx_description
1 polymer ?
#
loop_
_entity_poly.entity_id
_entity_poly.type
_entity_poly.pdbx_seq_one_letter_code
_entity_poly.pdbx_strand_id
1 'polypeptide(L)'
;MEWIARVMGDHGFSYEVIFVDDGSTDASWEVITRLKGQYPAIRGIRFRRNYGKSPALYCGFDAAQGEVVVTMDADLQDSPDEIPELYRMVTEEGYDLVSGWKQKRYDPLGKTLPSKFFNMTARVTSGIRLHDFNCG
;
A
#
# COMPACT_ATOMS: atom_id res chain seq x y z
N MET A 1 -9.12 -4.20 10.69
CA MET A 1 -9.96 -4.97 9.75
C MET A 1 -11.37 -4.46 9.63
N GLU A 2 -12.09 -4.22 10.73
CA GLU A 2 -13.46 -3.67 10.68
C GLU A 2 -13.57 -2.41 9.82
N TRP A 3 -12.58 -1.50 9.93
CA TRP A 3 -12.51 -0.30 9.09
C TRP A 3 -12.42 -0.63 7.59
N ILE A 4 -11.49 -1.51 7.19
CA ILE A 4 -11.38 -1.96 5.79
C ILE A 4 -12.68 -2.60 5.34
N ALA A 5 -13.23 -3.55 6.11
CA ALA A 5 -14.47 -4.25 5.76
C ALA A 5 -15.66 -3.30 5.58
N ARG A 6 -15.76 -2.26 6.44
CA ARG A 6 -16.75 -1.20 6.30
C ARG A 6 -16.59 -0.48 4.96
N VAL A 7 -15.41 0.06 4.67
CA VAL A 7 -15.17 0.83 3.43
C VAL A 7 -15.43 -0.01 2.19
N MET A 8 -14.93 -1.25 2.16
CA MET A 8 -15.15 -2.12 1.00
C MET A 8 -16.64 -2.49 0.85
N GLY A 9 -17.35 -2.71 1.96
CA GLY A 9 -18.79 -2.99 1.96
C GLY A 9 -19.64 -1.81 1.51
N ASP A 10 -19.37 -0.61 2.05
CA ASP A 10 -20.10 0.64 1.74
C ASP A 10 -20.00 1.01 0.25
N HIS A 11 -18.88 0.67 -0.39
CA HIS A 11 -18.64 0.91 -1.82
C HIS A 11 -18.94 -0.30 -2.72
N GLY A 12 -19.35 -1.44 -2.15
CA GLY A 12 -19.74 -2.64 -2.92
C GLY A 12 -18.57 -3.33 -3.63
N PHE A 13 -17.34 -3.18 -3.13
CA PHE A 13 -16.16 -3.78 -3.74
C PHE A 13 -15.99 -5.26 -3.37
N SER A 14 -15.60 -6.08 -4.35
CA SER A 14 -14.94 -7.35 -4.07
C SER A 14 -13.49 -7.10 -3.71
N TYR A 15 -12.97 -7.78 -2.69
CA TYR A 15 -11.62 -7.52 -2.20
C TYR A 15 -10.97 -8.74 -1.56
N GLU A 16 -9.64 -8.70 -1.50
CA GLU A 16 -8.83 -9.52 -0.62
C GLU A 16 -7.88 -8.63 0.19
N VAL A 17 -7.44 -9.12 1.35
CA VAL A 17 -6.43 -8.45 2.17
C VAL A 17 -5.31 -9.45 2.43
N ILE A 18 -4.12 -9.14 1.95
CA ILE A 18 -2.93 -9.97 2.13
C ILE A 18 -2.07 -9.36 3.23
N PHE A 19 -2.04 -10.00 4.40
CA PHE A 19 -1.08 -9.66 5.44
C PHE A 19 0.23 -10.41 5.20
N VAL A 20 1.34 -9.68 5.15
CA VAL A 20 2.68 -10.26 5.06
C VAL A 20 3.41 -10.03 6.38
N ASP A 21 3.57 -11.10 7.16
CA ASP A 21 4.33 -11.11 8.41
C ASP A 21 5.80 -11.40 8.13
N ASP A 22 6.65 -10.38 8.30
CA ASP A 22 8.09 -10.44 8.08
C ASP A 22 8.85 -11.10 9.26
N GLY A 23 8.34 -12.25 9.72
CA GLY A 23 8.95 -13.03 10.78
C GLY A 23 8.81 -12.40 12.17
N SER A 24 7.63 -11.88 12.49
CA SER A 24 7.34 -11.31 13.81
C SER A 24 7.53 -12.37 14.90
N THR A 25 8.04 -11.93 16.06
CA THR A 25 8.26 -12.77 17.25
C THR A 25 7.20 -12.57 18.33
N ASP A 26 6.23 -11.70 18.09
CA ASP A 26 5.11 -11.43 18.96
C ASP A 26 3.85 -12.21 18.52
N ALA A 27 2.68 -11.77 18.98
CA ALA A 27 1.40 -12.41 18.69
C ALA A 27 0.81 -12.06 17.30
N SER A 28 1.57 -11.38 16.41
CA SER A 28 1.04 -10.87 15.13
C SER A 28 0.48 -11.99 14.25
N TRP A 29 1.18 -13.14 14.17
CA TRP A 29 0.73 -14.27 13.36
C TRP A 29 -0.56 -14.90 13.89
N GLU A 30 -0.67 -15.05 15.21
CA GLU A 30 -1.87 -15.54 15.88
C GLU A 30 -3.06 -14.61 15.62
N VAL A 31 -2.84 -13.29 15.65
CA VAL A 31 -3.85 -12.28 15.32
C VAL A 31 -4.30 -12.40 13.87
N ILE A 32 -3.38 -12.49 12.91
CA ILE A 32 -3.70 -12.67 11.48
C ILE A 32 -4.52 -13.95 11.26
N THR A 33 -4.11 -15.05 11.90
CA THR A 33 -4.81 -16.35 11.79
C THR A 33 -6.23 -16.27 12.35
N ARG A 34 -6.41 -15.61 13.50
CA ARG A 34 -7.74 -15.39 14.09
C ARG A 34 -8.62 -14.50 13.19
N LEU A 35 -8.05 -13.42 12.66
CA LEU A 35 -8.77 -12.52 11.74
C LEU A 35 -9.20 -13.25 10.47
N LYS A 36 -8.37 -14.13 9.92
CA LYS A 36 -8.73 -14.98 8.78
C LYS A 36 -9.97 -15.86 9.06
N GLY A 37 -10.12 -16.35 10.29
CA GLY A 37 -11.32 -17.09 10.69
C GLY A 37 -12.61 -16.25 10.73
N GLN A 38 -12.48 -14.94 10.87
CA GLN A 38 -13.61 -14.00 10.93
C GLN A 38 -13.92 -13.34 9.58
N TYR A 39 -12.89 -13.10 8.76
CA TYR A 39 -12.98 -12.41 7.48
C TYR A 39 -12.39 -13.31 6.38
N PRO A 40 -13.24 -13.97 5.56
CA PRO A 40 -12.78 -14.86 4.49
C PRO A 40 -11.91 -14.19 3.43
N ALA A 41 -12.01 -12.86 3.29
CA ALA A 41 -11.17 -12.05 2.39
C ALA A 41 -9.69 -12.00 2.79
N ILE A 42 -9.32 -12.49 3.99
CA ILE A 42 -7.95 -12.40 4.49
C ILE A 42 -7.10 -13.58 4.05
N ARG A 43 -5.90 -13.25 3.56
CA ARG A 43 -4.81 -14.19 3.33
C ARG A 43 -3.60 -13.72 4.13
N GLY A 44 -2.83 -14.69 4.64
CA GLY A 44 -1.64 -14.43 5.45
C GLY A 44 -0.43 -15.14 4.85
N ILE A 45 0.67 -14.42 4.71
CA ILE A 45 1.98 -14.94 4.32
C ILE A 45 2.92 -14.68 5.49
N ARG A 46 3.61 -15.72 5.98
CA ARG A 46 4.58 -15.58 7.07
C ARG A 46 5.97 -15.98 6.62
N PHE A 47 6.93 -15.11 6.87
CA PHE A 47 8.33 -15.41 6.67
C PHE A 47 8.92 -16.15 7.87
N ARG A 48 9.93 -16.99 7.59
CA ARG A 48 10.61 -17.78 8.64
C ARG A 48 11.47 -16.93 9.58
N ARG A 49 11.87 -15.74 9.14
CA ARG A 49 12.65 -14.74 9.85
C ARG A 49 12.42 -13.39 9.17
N ASN A 50 12.95 -12.32 9.74
CA ASN A 50 12.93 -11.00 9.11
C ASN A 50 13.83 -10.95 7.87
N TYR A 51 13.24 -10.56 6.74
CA TYR A 51 13.88 -10.32 5.45
C TYR A 51 13.72 -8.87 4.96
N GLY A 52 12.83 -8.08 5.58
CA GLY A 52 12.59 -6.68 5.28
C GLY A 52 11.37 -6.41 4.40
N LYS A 53 11.09 -5.12 4.17
CA LYS A 53 9.90 -4.63 3.45
C LYS A 53 9.87 -5.03 1.98
N SER A 54 10.99 -4.97 1.25
CA SER A 54 10.98 -5.27 -0.19
C SER A 54 10.61 -6.73 -0.51
N PRO A 55 11.16 -7.74 0.18
CA PRO A 55 10.68 -9.13 0.03
C PRO A 55 9.21 -9.30 0.42
N ALA A 56 8.76 -8.61 1.47
CA ALA A 56 7.36 -8.67 1.91
C ALA A 56 6.42 -8.11 0.83
N LEU A 57 6.72 -6.94 0.28
CA LEU A 57 5.98 -6.34 -0.84
C LEU A 57 5.99 -7.24 -2.06
N TYR A 58 7.14 -7.79 -2.45
CA TYR A 58 7.24 -8.69 -3.59
C TYR A 58 6.31 -9.90 -3.44
N CYS A 59 6.32 -10.57 -2.28
CA CYS A 59 5.41 -11.69 -2.02
C CYS A 59 3.94 -11.25 -1.97
N GLY A 60 3.66 -10.05 -1.48
CA GLY A 60 2.32 -9.47 -1.50
C GLY A 60 1.81 -9.29 -2.94
N PHE A 61 2.61 -8.68 -3.81
CA PHE A 61 2.28 -8.49 -5.23
C PHE A 61 2.13 -9.81 -5.99
N ASP A 62 3.05 -10.77 -5.77
CA ASP A 62 3.00 -12.09 -6.42
C ASP A 62 1.75 -12.88 -6.01
N ALA A 63 1.27 -12.71 -4.78
CA ALA A 63 0.10 -13.40 -4.27
C ALA A 63 -1.23 -12.72 -4.61
N ALA A 64 -1.21 -11.45 -5.01
CA ALA A 64 -2.41 -10.66 -5.30
C ALA A 64 -3.12 -11.14 -6.57
N GLN A 65 -4.45 -11.13 -6.52
CA GLN A 65 -5.35 -11.56 -7.59
C GLN A 65 -6.28 -10.44 -8.07
N GLY A 66 -6.32 -9.31 -7.36
CA GLY A 66 -7.11 -8.14 -7.74
C GLY A 66 -6.54 -7.40 -8.95
N GLU A 67 -7.41 -6.69 -9.67
CA GLU A 67 -7.04 -5.83 -10.80
C GLU A 67 -6.30 -4.56 -10.36
N VAL A 68 -6.59 -4.10 -9.13
CA VAL A 68 -5.93 -2.96 -8.49
C VAL A 68 -5.34 -3.42 -7.17
N VAL A 69 -4.06 -3.14 -6.96
CA VAL A 69 -3.36 -3.42 -5.70
C VAL A 69 -3.10 -2.12 -4.98
N VAL A 70 -3.60 -2.02 -3.74
CA VAL A 70 -3.30 -0.92 -2.83
C VAL A 70 -2.41 -1.46 -1.71
N THR A 71 -1.21 -0.88 -1.58
CA THR A 71 -0.29 -1.18 -0.48
C THR A 71 -0.57 -0.25 0.69
N MET A 72 -0.52 -0.79 1.91
CA MET A 72 -0.82 -0.06 3.14
C MET A 72 0.02 -0.59 4.29
N ASP A 73 0.60 0.28 5.11
CA ASP A 73 1.34 -0.14 6.30
C ASP A 73 0.36 -0.51 7.44
N ALA A 74 0.78 -1.44 8.31
CA ALA A 74 -0.06 -1.96 9.40
C ALA A 74 -0.08 -1.04 10.64
N ASP A 75 0.53 0.14 10.58
CA ASP A 75 0.75 1.07 11.71
C ASP A 75 -0.38 2.10 11.90
N LEU A 76 -1.51 1.91 11.21
CA LEU A 76 -2.69 2.79 11.22
C LEU A 76 -2.43 4.22 10.72
N GLN A 77 -1.28 4.49 10.08
CA GLN A 77 -1.00 5.80 9.51
C GLN A 77 -1.79 6.06 8.22
N ASP A 78 -2.15 4.98 7.52
CA ASP A 78 -2.90 5.02 6.27
C ASP A 78 -4.39 4.80 6.54
N SER A 79 -5.22 5.58 5.84
CA SER A 79 -6.67 5.52 5.99
C SER A 79 -7.29 4.64 4.91
N PRO A 80 -7.97 3.53 5.26
CA PRO A 80 -8.77 2.76 4.31
C PRO A 80 -9.81 3.59 3.56
N ASP A 81 -10.25 4.72 4.11
CA ASP A 81 -11.22 5.62 3.44
C ASP A 81 -10.64 6.26 2.16
N GLU A 82 -9.32 6.18 1.93
CA GLU A 82 -8.67 6.64 0.69
C GLU A 82 -8.78 5.62 -0.45
N ILE A 83 -9.03 4.34 -0.16
CA ILE A 83 -9.07 3.25 -1.14
C ILE A 83 -10.05 3.52 -2.30
N PRO A 84 -11.29 3.99 -2.07
CA PRO A 84 -12.24 4.23 -3.16
C PRO A 84 -11.75 5.26 -4.18
N GLU A 85 -11.11 6.34 -3.71
CA GLU A 85 -10.60 7.38 -4.59
C GLU A 85 -9.37 6.90 -5.37
N LEU A 86 -8.46 6.17 -4.72
CA LEU A 86 -7.31 5.54 -5.40
C LEU A 86 -7.78 4.55 -6.49
N TYR A 87 -8.79 3.74 -6.17
CA TYR A 87 -9.39 2.80 -7.12
C TYR A 87 -10.04 3.52 -8.31
N ARG A 88 -10.78 4.61 -8.05
CA ARG A 88 -11.41 5.45 -9.08
C ARG A 88 -10.37 6.03 -10.04
N MET A 89 -9.26 6.55 -9.52
CA MET A 89 -8.16 7.06 -10.33
C MET A 89 -7.58 5.99 -11.27
N VAL A 90 -7.39 4.76 -10.78
CA VAL A 90 -6.86 3.67 -11.62
C VAL A 90 -7.89 3.22 -12.66
N THR A 91 -9.13 3.00 -12.26
CA THR A 91 -10.14 2.33 -13.11
C THR A 91 -10.92 3.26 -14.02
N GLU A 92 -11.25 4.48 -13.57
CA GLU A 92 -12.04 5.44 -14.34
C GLU A 92 -11.17 6.47 -15.07
N GLU A 93 -10.08 6.92 -14.43
CA GLU A 93 -9.17 7.92 -15.04
C GLU A 93 -8.02 7.28 -15.83
N GLY A 94 -7.83 5.96 -15.70
CA GLY A 94 -6.87 5.19 -16.48
C GLY A 94 -5.41 5.40 -16.07
N TYR A 95 -5.14 5.72 -14.81
CA TYR A 95 -3.76 5.76 -14.32
C TYR A 95 -3.21 4.36 -14.05
N ASP A 96 -2.01 4.08 -14.56
CA ASP A 96 -1.31 2.81 -14.27
C ASP A 96 -0.75 2.73 -12.83
N LEU A 97 -0.52 3.88 -12.19
CA LEU A 97 0.05 3.98 -10.85
C LEU A 97 -0.39 5.29 -10.17
N VAL A 98 -0.87 5.18 -8.94
CA VAL A 98 -1.27 6.31 -8.09
C VAL A 98 -0.45 6.28 -6.81
N SER A 99 0.08 7.42 -6.41
CA SER A 99 0.81 7.58 -5.15
C SER A 99 0.16 8.70 -4.33
N GLY A 100 -0.36 8.35 -3.17
CA GLY A 100 -0.88 9.30 -2.20
C GLY A 100 0.24 10.15 -1.61
N TRP A 101 -0.06 11.39 -1.24
CA TRP A 101 0.88 12.27 -0.55
C TRP A 101 0.16 13.03 0.56
N LYS A 102 0.81 13.18 1.72
CA LYS A 102 0.25 13.97 2.83
C LYS A 102 0.27 15.46 2.48
N GLN A 103 -0.90 16.03 2.19
CA GLN A 103 -1.05 17.42 1.70
C GLN A 103 -0.72 18.50 2.75
N LYS A 104 -0.69 18.19 4.06
CA LYS A 104 -0.35 19.17 5.12
C LYS A 104 1.02 18.89 5.75
N ARG A 105 2.07 19.55 5.24
CA ARG A 105 3.33 19.79 5.96
C ARG A 105 3.37 21.26 6.41
N TYR A 106 3.30 21.50 7.71
CA TYR A 106 3.67 22.79 8.30
C TYR A 106 5.19 22.83 8.50
N ASP A 107 5.97 22.91 7.41
CA ASP A 107 7.43 23.06 7.49
C ASP A 107 7.95 24.23 6.63
N PRO A 108 8.91 25.03 7.14
CA PRO A 108 9.36 26.27 6.53
C PRO A 108 10.07 26.09 5.17
N LEU A 109 9.92 27.10 4.30
CA LEU A 109 10.26 27.19 2.87
C LEU A 109 11.75 27.00 2.45
N GLY A 110 12.57 26.33 3.25
CA GLY A 110 14.04 26.40 3.14
C GLY A 110 14.82 25.14 2.73
N LYS A 111 14.19 23.97 2.50
CA LYS A 111 14.93 22.72 2.23
C LYS A 111 14.27 21.80 1.20
N THR A 112 14.25 22.17 -0.08
CA THR A 112 13.87 21.27 -1.19
C THR A 112 14.66 21.56 -2.47
N LEU A 113 15.96 21.27 -2.45
CA LEU A 113 16.82 21.29 -3.65
C LEU A 113 17.40 19.92 -4.09
N PRO A 114 17.59 18.91 -3.22
CA PRO A 114 18.11 17.61 -3.68
C PRO A 114 17.10 16.76 -4.46
N SER A 115 15.80 16.84 -4.11
CA SER A 115 14.75 15.98 -4.67
C SER A 115 14.35 16.33 -6.11
N LYS A 116 14.53 17.59 -6.53
CA LYS A 116 14.21 18.02 -7.90
C LYS A 116 15.21 17.52 -8.94
N PHE A 117 16.48 17.33 -8.56
CA PHE A 117 17.53 16.90 -9.49
C PHE A 117 17.43 15.40 -9.81
N PHE A 118 17.09 14.57 -8.82
CA PHE A 118 16.89 13.13 -9.00
C PHE A 118 15.66 12.82 -9.86
N ASN A 119 14.57 13.57 -9.69
CA ASN A 119 13.36 13.42 -10.50
C ASN A 119 13.57 13.86 -11.96
N MET A 120 14.48 14.79 -12.24
CA MET A 120 14.79 15.23 -13.60
C MET A 120 15.62 14.20 -14.36
N THR A 121 16.63 13.58 -13.73
CA THR A 121 17.45 12.55 -14.38
C THR A 121 16.67 11.26 -14.64
N ALA A 122 15.79 10.85 -13.71
CA ALA A 122 14.91 9.69 -13.90
C ALA A 122 13.87 9.90 -15.03
N ARG A 123 13.38 11.13 -15.23
CA ARG A 123 12.44 11.48 -16.31
C ARG A 123 13.03 11.37 -17.71
N VAL A 124 14.32 11.66 -17.86
CA VAL A 124 14.98 11.69 -19.17
C VAL A 124 15.35 10.29 -19.65
N THR A 125 15.67 9.36 -18.74
CA THR A 125 16.13 8.01 -19.11
C THR A 125 15.01 6.95 -19.18
N SER A 126 13.89 7.14 -18.49
CA SER A 126 12.82 6.13 -18.42
C SER A 126 11.59 6.41 -19.29
N GLY A 127 11.37 7.67 -19.73
CA GLY A 127 10.16 8.04 -20.48
C GLY A 127 8.86 8.06 -19.66
N ILE A 128 8.93 7.81 -18.34
CA ILE A 128 7.77 7.78 -17.44
C ILE A 128 7.69 9.09 -16.65
N ARG A 129 6.52 9.73 -16.65
CA ARG A 129 6.25 10.93 -15.83
C ARG A 129 5.75 10.53 -14.44
N LEU A 130 6.67 10.20 -13.54
CA LEU A 130 6.39 10.05 -12.11
C LEU A 130 6.70 11.36 -11.34
N HIS A 131 5.89 11.66 -10.33
CA HIS A 131 6.06 12.84 -9.46
C HIS A 131 6.80 12.50 -8.15
N ASP A 132 6.69 11.26 -7.67
CA ASP A 132 7.44 10.77 -6.52
C ASP A 132 7.86 9.30 -6.74
N PHE A 133 9.12 8.99 -6.42
CA PHE A 133 9.70 7.64 -6.48
C PHE A 133 9.87 7.04 -5.08
N ASN A 134 9.57 7.79 -4.01
CA ASN A 134 9.70 7.35 -2.64
C ASN A 134 8.34 7.32 -1.92
N CYS A 135 7.50 6.38 -2.32
CA CYS A 135 6.41 5.88 -1.49
C CYS A 135 6.40 4.36 -1.64
N GLY A 136 6.62 3.66 -0.54
CA GLY A 136 6.51 2.21 -0.43
C GLY A 136 5.75 1.86 0.82
#